data_AF-A0A545TY95-F1
#
_entry.id   AF-A0A545TY95-F1
#
_cell.length_a   1.000
_cell.length_b   1.000
_cell.length_c   1.000
_cell.angle_alpha   90.00
_cell.angle_beta   90.00
_cell.angle_gamma   90.00
#
_symmetry.space_group_name_H-M   'P 1'
#
loop_
_entity.id
_entity.type
_entity.pdbx_description
1 polymer ?
#
loop_
_entity_poly.entity_id
_entity_poly.type
_entity_poly.pdbx_seq_one_letter_code
_entity_poly.pdbx_strand_id
1 'polypeptide(L)'
;MTDHVFRELEVPFKGSGILTPEMTPSFDEALSYLKSLGASEHDWMFIDYSTWAGPVEYLLAFGVRDNEVFGPFEGEDEDGEEAYLVAMNAFGLSEKDAVAFAPFARGFWGAL
;
A
#
# COMPACT_ATOMS: atom_id res chain seq x y z
N MET A 1 5.49 -21.12 -3.50
CA MET A 1 6.06 -19.77 -3.50
C MET A 1 5.31 -19.02 -4.56
N THR A 2 4.37 -18.20 -4.14
CA THR A 2 3.62 -17.34 -5.05
C THR A 2 4.58 -16.23 -5.45
N ASP A 3 4.92 -16.14 -6.74
CA ASP A 3 5.93 -15.21 -7.23
C ASP A 3 5.52 -13.76 -6.91
N HIS A 4 6.42 -12.99 -6.30
CA HIS A 4 6.21 -11.55 -6.11
C HIS A 4 6.02 -10.88 -7.47
N VAL A 5 4.95 -10.10 -7.60
CA VAL A 5 4.68 -9.36 -8.84
C VAL A 5 5.19 -7.95 -8.66
N PHE A 6 6.17 -7.57 -9.48
CA PHE A 6 6.70 -6.21 -9.55
C PHE A 6 5.99 -5.43 -10.65
N ARG A 7 5.54 -4.21 -10.35
CA ARG A 7 4.96 -3.30 -11.33
C ARG A 7 5.43 -1.87 -11.10
N GLU A 8 5.72 -1.15 -12.17
CA GLU A 8 5.94 0.29 -12.07
C GLU A 8 4.62 1.01 -11.78
N LEU A 9 4.68 1.98 -10.87
CA LEU A 9 3.60 2.92 -10.60
C LEU A 9 4.06 4.26 -11.18
N GLU A 10 3.32 4.78 -12.17
CA GLU A 10 3.66 6.05 -12.84
C GLU A 10 2.74 7.21 -12.45
N VAL A 11 1.54 6.91 -11.95
CA VAL A 11 0.54 7.89 -11.49
C VAL A 11 -0.23 7.31 -10.30
N PRO A 12 -0.54 8.10 -9.25
CA PRO A 12 -0.04 9.44 -8.98
C PRO A 12 1.42 9.46 -8.47
N PHE A 13 1.97 8.30 -8.15
CA PHE A 13 3.38 8.14 -7.76
C PHE A 13 4.26 7.80 -8.94
N LYS A 14 5.56 8.13 -8.82
CA LYS A 14 6.61 7.44 -9.57
C LYS A 14 7.33 6.50 -8.63
N GLY A 15 7.15 5.19 -8.82
CA GLY A 15 7.71 4.19 -7.93
C GLY A 15 7.51 2.76 -8.43
N SER A 16 7.65 1.80 -7.52
CA SER A 16 7.43 0.38 -7.79
C SER A 16 6.47 -0.19 -6.76
N GLY A 17 5.46 -0.91 -7.23
CA GLY A 17 4.57 -1.72 -6.43
C GLY A 17 5.02 -3.18 -6.43
N ILE A 18 4.89 -3.83 -5.27
CA ILE A 18 5.21 -5.25 -5.08
C ILE A 18 3.97 -5.92 -4.49
N LEU A 19 3.42 -6.92 -5.17
CA LEU A 19 2.37 -7.76 -4.60
C LEU A 19 3.00 -8.86 -3.74
N THR A 20 2.60 -8.94 -2.47
CA THR A 20 3.10 -9.92 -1.48
C THR A 20 1.95 -10.70 -0.82
N PRO A 21 1.31 -11.67 -1.51
CA PRO A 21 0.03 -12.28 -1.08
C PRO A 21 0.07 -13.08 0.23
N GLU A 22 1.25 -13.50 0.67
CA GLU A 22 1.44 -14.35 1.87
C GLU A 22 2.27 -13.65 2.95
N MET A 23 2.57 -12.35 2.77
CA MET A 23 3.32 -11.59 3.75
C MET A 23 2.44 -11.28 4.97
N THR A 24 2.96 -11.57 6.15
CA THR A 24 2.31 -11.14 7.40
C THR A 24 2.38 -9.62 7.50
N PRO A 25 1.26 -8.93 7.77
CA PRO A 25 1.25 -7.48 7.85
C PRO A 25 1.92 -7.02 9.16
N SER A 26 3.23 -6.80 9.08
CA SER A 26 4.07 -6.35 10.19
C SER A 26 5.13 -5.39 9.68
N PHE A 27 5.37 -4.32 10.43
CA PHE A 27 6.41 -3.35 10.10
C PHE A 27 7.79 -4.00 10.00
N ASP A 28 8.12 -4.87 10.95
CA ASP A 28 9.43 -5.54 10.99
C ASP A 28 9.60 -6.53 9.84
N GLU A 29 8.53 -7.23 9.44
CA GLU A 29 8.54 -8.15 8.30
C GLU A 29 8.69 -7.37 6.98
N ALA A 30 7.90 -6.31 6.79
CA ALA A 30 7.99 -5.44 5.62
C ALA A 30 9.37 -4.79 5.51
N LEU A 31 9.92 -4.27 6.61
CA LEU A 31 11.24 -3.66 6.64
C LEU A 31 12.34 -4.68 6.34
N SER A 32 12.25 -5.89 6.91
CA SER A 32 13.21 -6.96 6.64
C SER A 32 13.18 -7.38 5.18
N TYR A 33 11.99 -7.46 4.59
CA TYR A 33 11.81 -7.73 3.17
C TYR A 33 12.42 -6.62 2.30
N LEU A 34 12.11 -5.35 2.57
CA LEU A 34 12.66 -4.22 1.82
C LEU A 34 14.18 -4.11 1.94
N LYS A 35 14.76 -4.43 3.11
CA LYS A 35 16.22 -4.53 3.30
C LYS A 35 16.82 -5.61 2.41
N SER A 36 16.16 -6.76 2.28
CA SER A 36 16.62 -7.84 1.39
C SER A 36 16.64 -7.44 -0.08
N LEU A 37 15.79 -6.49 -0.47
CA LEU A 37 15.73 -5.90 -1.81
C LEU A 37 16.65 -4.69 -1.99
N GLY A 38 17.29 -4.19 -0.93
CA GLY A 38 18.06 -2.94 -0.96
C GLY A 38 17.20 -1.69 -1.14
N ALA A 39 15.92 -1.74 -0.79
CA ALA A 39 14.94 -0.67 -1.00
C ALA A 39 14.53 0.06 0.29
N SER A 40 15.05 -0.34 1.45
CA SER A 40 14.63 0.17 2.77
C SER A 40 14.95 1.65 3.02
N GLU A 41 15.85 2.24 2.22
CA GLU A 41 16.26 3.65 2.34
C GLU A 41 15.34 4.61 1.55
N HIS A 42 14.39 4.08 0.79
CA HIS A 42 13.40 4.88 0.06
C HIS A 42 12.14 5.09 0.90
N ASP A 43 11.34 6.10 0.56
CA ASP A 43 9.98 6.19 1.09
C ASP A 43 9.17 4.97 0.65
N TRP A 44 8.48 4.32 1.59
CA TRP A 44 7.67 3.14 1.32
C TRP A 44 6.42 3.10 2.19
N MET A 45 5.42 2.38 1.70
CA MET A 45 4.20 2.08 2.43
C MET A 45 3.81 0.64 2.13
N PHE A 46 3.51 -0.11 3.18
CA PHE A 46 2.82 -1.38 3.08
C PHE A 46 1.32 -1.12 3.20
N ILE A 47 0.52 -1.77 2.36
CA ILE A 47 -0.94 -1.71 2.40
C ILE A 47 -1.46 -3.13 2.25
N ASP A 48 -2.24 -3.56 3.23
CA ASP A 48 -3.19 -4.66 3.09
C ASP A 48 -4.59 -4.07 2.96
N TYR A 49 -5.38 -4.53 1.98
CA TYR A 49 -6.67 -3.92 1.69
C TYR A 49 -7.64 -4.90 1.03
N SER A 50 -8.93 -4.61 1.14
CA SER A 50 -9.99 -5.30 0.38
C SER A 50 -10.99 -4.32 -0.23
N THR A 51 -11.49 -4.66 -1.42
CA THR A 51 -12.52 -3.91 -2.16
C THR A 51 -13.56 -4.92 -2.69
N TRP A 52 -14.73 -5.03 -2.06
CA TRP A 52 -15.72 -6.05 -2.42
C TRP A 52 -16.82 -5.50 -3.35
N ALA A 53 -17.40 -4.34 -3.05
CA ALA A 53 -18.45 -3.74 -3.87
C ALA A 53 -18.32 -2.21 -4.11
N GLY A 54 -17.23 -1.58 -3.69
CA GLY A 54 -17.06 -0.14 -3.79
C GLY A 54 -15.66 0.34 -3.36
N PRO A 55 -15.55 1.41 -2.53
CA PRO A 55 -14.27 1.89 -2.01
C PRO A 55 -13.59 0.83 -1.13
N VAL A 56 -12.49 1.22 -0.48
CA VAL A 56 -11.75 0.36 0.44
C VAL A 56 -12.62 0.00 1.65
N GLU A 57 -12.95 -1.28 1.82
CA GLU A 57 -13.77 -1.81 2.94
C GLU A 57 -12.90 -2.31 4.09
N TYR A 58 -11.64 -2.64 3.82
CA TYR A 58 -10.64 -2.96 4.82
C TYR A 58 -9.33 -2.29 4.43
N LEU A 59 -8.65 -1.70 5.40
CA LEU A 59 -7.29 -1.22 5.25
C LEU A 59 -6.47 -1.57 6.49
N LEU A 60 -5.24 -1.99 6.25
CA LEU A 60 -4.13 -1.82 7.18
C LEU A 60 -2.95 -1.21 6.42
N ALA A 61 -2.45 -0.06 6.89
CA ALA A 61 -1.33 0.62 6.24
C ALA A 61 -0.32 1.17 7.25
N PHE A 62 0.96 1.07 6.90
CA PHE A 62 2.08 1.64 7.66
C PHE A 62 3.28 1.84 6.73
N GLY A 63 4.22 2.67 7.13
CA GLY A 63 5.37 2.93 6.28
C GLY A 63 6.37 3.93 6.84
N VAL A 64 7.28 4.35 5.96
CA VAL A 64 8.28 5.37 6.22
C VAL A 64 8.23 6.40 5.12
N ARG A 65 8.28 7.68 5.51
CA ARG A 65 8.45 8.80 4.59
C ARG A 65 9.30 9.87 5.23
N ASP A 66 10.24 10.43 4.47
CA ASP A 66 11.16 11.47 4.97
C ASP A 66 11.90 11.03 6.26
N ASN A 67 12.22 9.74 6.36
CA ASN A 67 12.78 9.06 7.56
C ASN A 67 11.87 9.01 8.80
N GLU A 68 10.59 9.34 8.68
CA GLU A 68 9.61 9.24 9.76
C GLU A 68 8.67 8.05 9.53
N VAL A 69 8.40 7.30 10.60
CA VAL A 69 7.46 6.17 10.59
C VAL A 69 6.03 6.71 10.73
N PHE A 70 5.10 6.17 9.95
CA PHE A 70 3.66 6.45 10.08
C PHE A 70 2.83 5.17 10.15
N GLY A 71 1.59 5.33 10.64
CA GLY A 71 0.67 4.23 10.92
C GLY A 71 0.96 3.53 12.26
N PRO A 72 0.33 2.36 12.51
CA PRO A 72 -0.65 1.71 11.65
C PRO A 72 -1.93 2.55 11.51
N PHE A 73 -2.43 2.64 10.30
CA PHE A 73 -3.78 3.10 10.00
C PHE A 73 -4.62 1.87 9.69
N GLU A 74 -5.74 1.74 10.38
CA GLU A 74 -6.64 0.59 10.26
C GLU A 74 -8.07 1.07 10.19
N GLY A 75 -8.86 0.47 9.30
CA GLY A 75 -10.27 0.76 9.14
C GLY A 75 -10.98 -0.44 8.52
N GLU A 76 -12.19 -0.72 9.00
CA GLU A 76 -13.06 -1.78 8.51
C GLU A 76 -14.43 -1.19 8.18
N ASP A 77 -15.16 -1.85 7.28
CA ASP A 77 -16.50 -1.46 6.83
C ASP A 77 -16.57 0.02 6.39
N GLU A 78 -17.26 0.86 7.16
CA GLU A 78 -17.47 2.27 6.84
C GLU A 78 -16.22 3.15 7.06
N ASP A 79 -15.27 2.68 7.87
CA ASP A 79 -14.05 3.42 8.23
C ASP A 79 -12.87 3.12 7.28
N GLY A 80 -12.99 2.08 6.43
CA GLY A 80 -11.91 1.64 5.54
C GLY A 80 -11.45 2.72 4.55
N GLU A 81 -12.40 3.48 3.99
CA GLU A 81 -12.09 4.58 3.07
C GLU A 81 -11.42 5.76 3.78
N GLU A 82 -11.88 6.12 4.98
CA GLU A 82 -11.25 7.21 5.76
C GLU A 82 -9.82 6.83 6.15
N ALA A 83 -9.61 5.62 6.69
CA ALA A 83 -8.28 5.12 7.02
C ALA A 83 -7.36 5.14 5.79
N TYR A 84 -7.90 4.78 4.62
CA TYR A 84 -7.16 4.78 3.36
C TYR A 84 -6.67 6.19 3.00
N LEU A 85 -7.57 7.17 3.02
CA LEU A 85 -7.25 8.55 2.68
C LEU A 85 -6.23 9.15 3.65
N VAL A 86 -6.34 8.83 4.95
CA VAL A 86 -5.35 9.23 5.96
C VAL A 86 -3.97 8.62 5.67
N ALA A 87 -3.91 7.33 5.34
CA ALA A 87 -2.66 6.66 4.99
C ALA A 87 -2.01 7.25 3.73
N MET A 88 -2.80 7.48 2.68
CA MET A 88 -2.31 8.12 1.45
C MET A 88 -1.77 9.52 1.71
N ASN A 89 -2.46 10.31 2.55
CA ASN A 89 -2.01 11.65 2.93
C ASN A 89 -0.72 11.62 3.75
N ALA A 90 -0.57 10.68 4.69
CA ALA A 90 0.70 10.46 5.40
C ALA A 90 1.84 10.16 4.41
N PHE A 91 1.56 9.39 3.37
CA PHE A 91 2.52 9.09 2.31
C PHE A 91 2.67 10.19 1.24
N GLY A 92 1.89 11.28 1.34
CA GLY A 92 2.08 12.49 0.53
C GLY A 92 1.18 12.67 -0.66
N LEU A 93 0.13 11.87 -0.76
CA LEU A 93 -0.91 12.09 -1.75
C LEU A 93 -2.04 12.94 -1.23
N SER A 94 -2.52 13.81 -2.10
CA SER A 94 -3.81 14.44 -1.87
C SER A 94 -4.94 13.41 -1.99
N GLU A 95 -6.05 13.66 -1.30
CA GLU A 95 -7.29 12.86 -1.42
C GLU A 95 -7.72 12.68 -2.89
N LYS A 96 -7.58 13.74 -3.70
CA LYS A 96 -7.90 13.72 -5.12
C LYS A 96 -7.02 12.76 -5.93
N ASP A 97 -5.77 12.59 -5.52
CA ASP A 97 -4.83 11.69 -6.21
C ASP A 97 -4.96 10.25 -5.70
N ALA A 98 -5.29 10.09 -4.42
CA ALA A 98 -5.56 8.80 -3.79
C ALA A 98 -6.69 8.03 -4.50
N VAL A 99 -7.79 8.69 -4.85
CA VAL A 99 -8.92 8.04 -5.55
C VAL A 99 -8.56 7.46 -6.93
N ALA A 100 -7.41 7.83 -7.51
CA ALA A 100 -6.91 7.33 -8.80
C ALA A 100 -5.85 6.22 -8.66
N PHE A 101 -5.72 5.58 -7.49
CA PHE A 101 -4.65 4.61 -7.24
C PHE A 101 -4.84 3.30 -8.01
N ALA A 102 -4.05 3.14 -9.08
CA ALA A 102 -4.14 2.03 -10.02
C ALA A 102 -4.11 0.61 -9.38
N PRO A 103 -3.38 0.35 -8.29
CA PRO A 103 -3.41 -0.93 -7.60
C PRO A 103 -4.80 -1.45 -7.19
N PHE A 104 -5.78 -0.57 -7.02
CA PHE A 104 -7.15 -0.96 -6.68
C PHE A 104 -7.99 -1.37 -7.89
N ALA A 105 -7.52 -1.10 -9.11
CA ALA A 105 -8.22 -1.52 -10.31
C ALA A 105 -8.16 -3.04 -10.46
N ARG A 106 -9.32 -3.66 -10.76
CA ARG A 106 -9.38 -5.09 -11.06
C ARG A 106 -8.40 -5.46 -12.17
N GLY A 107 -7.60 -6.49 -11.94
CA GLY A 107 -6.61 -6.97 -12.91
C GLY A 107 -5.29 -6.20 -12.87
N PHE A 108 -5.14 -5.17 -12.03
CA PHE A 108 -3.89 -4.43 -11.92
C PHE A 108 -2.72 -5.34 -11.58
N TRP A 109 -2.86 -6.30 -10.66
CA TRP A 109 -1.79 -7.23 -10.32
C TRP A 109 -1.69 -8.44 -11.26
N GLY A 110 -2.57 -8.57 -12.23
CA GLY A 110 -2.74 -9.76 -13.08
C GLY A 110 -4.17 -10.31 -13.00
N ALA A 111 -4.50 -11.24 -13.91
CA ALA A 111 -5.76 -11.97 -13.83
C ALA A 111 -5.70 -12.96 -12.66
N LEU A 112 -6.59 -12.80 -11.69
CA LEU A 112 -7.03 -13.88 -10.81
C LEU A 112 -8.04 -14.75 -11.57
#